data_AF-A0A2A5NY04-F1
#
_entry.id   AF-A0A2A5NY04-F1
#
_cell.length_a   1.000
_cell.length_b   1.000
_cell.length_c   1.000
_cell.angle_alpha   90.00
_cell.angle_beta   90.00
_cell.angle_gamma   90.00
#
_symmetry.space_group_name_H-M   'P 1'
#
loop_
_entity.id
_entity.type
_entity.pdbx_description
1 polymer ?
#
loop_
_entity_poly.entity_id
_entity_poly.type
_entity_poly.pdbx_seq_one_letter_code
_entity_poly.pdbx_strand_id
1 'polypeptide(L)'
;EDDPAELKATVSCPPARPYTCFIDGVQCSTRCTLGKGNIEVRGGGELRLRVEGRSGGVVELRVRAEALRRAEGGDLDWVLLARLDELFELVERKRG
;
A
#
# COMPACT_ATOMS: atom_id res chain seq x y z
N GLU A 1 -1.29 -18.22 8.39
CA GLU A 1 -1.38 -16.75 8.30
C GLU A 1 -0.33 -16.18 9.24
N ASP A 2 0.44 -15.17 8.81
CA ASP A 2 1.38 -14.48 9.71
C ASP A 2 0.60 -13.63 10.73
N ASP A 3 1.08 -13.58 11.97
CA ASP A 3 0.54 -12.67 12.99
C ASP A 3 0.76 -11.21 12.54
N PRO A 4 -0.27 -10.33 12.50
CA PRO A 4 -0.13 -8.92 12.15
C PRO A 4 0.88 -8.12 12.99
N ALA A 5 1.27 -8.62 14.18
CA ALA A 5 2.36 -8.08 14.98
C ALA A 5 3.73 -8.30 14.32
N GLU A 6 3.85 -9.29 13.43
CA GLU A 6 5.11 -9.74 12.83
C GLU A 6 5.33 -9.19 11.42
N LEU A 7 4.29 -8.61 10.82
CA LEU A 7 4.38 -7.95 9.52
C LEU A 7 5.17 -6.65 9.62
N LYS A 8 5.96 -6.38 8.58
CA LYS A 8 6.60 -5.09 8.33
C LYS A 8 6.07 -4.52 7.03
N ALA A 9 5.86 -3.20 7.00
CA ALA A 9 5.44 -2.49 5.80
C ALA A 9 6.43 -1.38 5.45
N THR A 10 6.67 -1.19 4.15
CA THR A 10 7.33 -0.01 3.60
C THR A 10 6.36 0.64 2.63
N VAL A 11 6.02 1.91 2.86
CA VAL A 11 5.17 2.71 1.99
C VAL A 11 6.03 3.77 1.31
N SER A 12 5.92 3.89 -0.02
CA SER A 12 6.44 5.03 -0.75
C SER A 12 5.27 5.88 -1.24
N CYS A 13 5.31 7.18 -0.99
CA CYS A 13 4.31 8.12 -1.51
C CYS A 13 4.85 9.55 -1.56
N PRO A 14 4.28 10.44 -2.38
CA PRO A 14 4.54 11.87 -2.29
C PRO A 14 4.19 12.40 -0.89
N PRO A 15 5.02 13.26 -0.28
CA PRO A 15 4.78 13.81 1.05
C PRO A 15 3.77 14.97 1.02
N ALA A 16 2.63 14.76 0.36
CA ALA A 16 1.56 15.75 0.21
C ALA A 16 0.19 15.07 0.24
N ARG A 17 -0.86 15.83 0.58
CA ARG A 17 -2.24 15.37 0.41
C ARG A 17 -2.65 15.45 -1.06
N PRO A 18 -3.50 14.53 -1.55
CA PRO A 18 -4.13 13.42 -0.82
C PRO A 18 -3.27 12.14 -0.71
N TYR A 19 -2.06 12.11 -1.27
CA TYR A 19 -1.22 10.91 -1.35
C TYR A 19 -0.90 10.29 0.01
N THR A 20 -0.64 11.10 1.04
CA THR A 20 -0.35 10.59 2.39
C THR A 20 -1.52 9.85 3.02
N CYS A 21 -2.77 10.05 2.57
CA CYS A 21 -3.92 9.27 3.05
C CYS A 21 -3.80 7.78 2.70
N PHE A 22 -2.97 7.43 1.72
CA PHE A 22 -2.61 6.05 1.43
C PHE A 22 -1.96 5.35 2.64
N ILE A 23 -1.17 6.08 3.44
CA ILE A 23 -0.52 5.56 4.66
C ILE A 23 -1.60 5.12 5.66
N ASP A 24 -2.64 5.93 5.87
CA ASP A 24 -3.73 5.59 6.79
C ASP A 24 -4.48 4.32 6.36
N GLY A 25 -4.75 4.19 5.05
CA GLY A 25 -5.32 2.96 4.48
C GLY A 25 -4.45 1.74 4.73
N VAL A 26 -3.12 1.86 4.52
CA VAL A 26 -2.16 0.79 4.80
C VAL A 26 -2.20 0.40 6.28
N GLN A 27 -2.18 1.37 7.20
CA GLN A 27 -2.24 1.09 8.64
C GLN A 27 -3.53 0.35 9.03
N CYS A 28 -4.67 0.73 8.46
CA CYS A 28 -5.96 0.07 8.68
C CYS A 28 -5.99 -1.38 8.16
N SER A 29 -5.44 -1.62 6.95
CA SER A 29 -5.52 -2.93 6.30
C SER A 29 -4.46 -3.92 6.78
N THR A 30 -3.24 -3.46 7.05
CA THR A 30 -2.11 -4.32 7.42
C THR A 30 -1.92 -4.44 8.92
N ARG A 31 -2.50 -3.51 9.69
CA ARG A 31 -2.15 -3.23 11.09
C ARG A 31 -0.69 -2.82 11.28
N CYS A 32 0.13 -2.62 10.26
CA CYS A 32 1.46 -2.02 10.45
C CYS A 32 1.29 -0.53 10.71
N THR A 33 1.67 -0.04 11.89
CA THR A 33 1.38 1.33 12.31
C THR A 33 2.63 2.08 12.71
N LEU A 34 2.59 3.42 12.58
CA LEU A 34 3.66 4.30 13.06
C LEU A 34 3.89 4.10 14.56
N GLY A 35 2.80 3.94 15.34
CA GLY A 35 2.87 3.70 16.77
C GLY A 35 3.52 2.36 17.16
N LYS A 36 3.35 1.31 16.35
CA LYS A 36 4.07 0.03 16.54
C LYS A 36 5.51 0.06 16.02
N GLY A 37 5.87 1.07 15.22
CA GLY A 37 7.19 1.18 14.59
C GLY A 37 7.47 0.10 13.54
N ASN A 38 6.45 -0.60 13.04
CA ASN A 38 6.59 -1.65 12.01
C ASN A 38 6.14 -1.20 10.61
N ILE A 39 6.01 0.11 10.39
CA ILE A 39 5.84 0.74 9.08
C ILE A 39 6.94 1.77 8.86
N GLU A 40 7.56 1.75 7.68
CA GLU A 40 8.50 2.77 7.22
C GLU A 40 7.85 3.57 6.09
N VAL A 41 7.90 4.90 6.16
CA VAL A 41 7.38 5.80 5.12
C VAL A 41 8.54 6.47 4.40
N ARG A 42 8.57 6.33 3.08
CA ARG A 42 9.57 6.93 2.19
C ARG A 42 8.91 7.93 1.25
N GLY A 43 9.59 9.05 0.98
CA GLY A 43 9.18 9.96 -0.08
C GLY A 43 9.40 9.35 -1.45
N GLY A 44 8.52 9.64 -2.41
CA GLY A 44 8.65 9.18 -3.80
C GLY A 44 7.57 9.73 -4.71
N GLY A 45 7.70 9.52 -6.02
CA GLY A 45 6.70 9.96 -7.01
C GLY A 45 5.55 8.99 -7.23
N GLU A 46 5.61 7.79 -6.64
CA GLU A 46 4.65 6.71 -6.88
C GLU A 46 4.10 6.18 -5.56
N LEU A 47 2.83 5.73 -5.57
CA LEU A 47 2.24 5.03 -4.45
C LEU A 47 2.61 3.54 -4.51
N ARG A 48 3.46 3.10 -3.58
CA ARG A 48 3.90 1.71 -3.45
C ARG A 48 3.73 1.22 -2.02
N LEU A 49 3.38 -0.06 -1.88
CA LEU A 49 3.33 -0.77 -0.63
C LEU A 49 4.12 -2.07 -0.77
N ARG A 50 5.13 -2.25 0.07
CA ARG A 50 5.81 -3.54 0.26
C ARG A 50 5.49 -4.08 1.64
N VAL A 51 5.06 -5.32 1.73
CA VAL A 51 4.76 -6.03 2.99
C VAL A 51 5.64 -7.27 3.08
N GLU A 52 6.26 -7.46 4.24
CA GLU A 52 7.11 -8.61 4.55
C GLU A 52 6.57 -9.36 5.76
N GLY A 53 6.45 -10.68 5.61
CA GLY A 53 6.15 -11.60 6.71
C GLY A 53 7.41 -12.10 7.41
N ARG A 54 7.27 -12.65 8.63
CA ARG A 54 8.40 -13.16 9.42
C ARG A 54 9.15 -14.29 8.71
N SER A 55 8.43 -15.13 7.99
CA SER A 55 8.97 -16.25 7.21
C SER A 55 9.76 -15.81 5.96
N GLY A 56 9.84 -14.50 5.67
CA GLY A 56 10.54 -13.97 4.50
C GLY A 56 9.68 -13.92 3.24
N GLY A 57 8.37 -14.19 3.35
CA GLY A 57 7.40 -13.90 2.29
C GLY A 57 7.28 -12.39 2.03
N VAL A 58 7.19 -12.00 0.77
CA VAL A 58 7.14 -10.60 0.35
C VAL A 58 6.02 -10.40 -0.66
N VAL A 59 5.27 -9.32 -0.51
CA VAL A 59 4.35 -8.81 -1.53
C VAL A 59 4.63 -7.32 -1.73
N GLU A 60 4.92 -6.92 -2.96
CA GLU A 60 5.00 -5.51 -3.34
C GLU A 60 3.92 -5.17 -4.37
N LEU A 61 3.16 -4.11 -4.08
CA LEU A 61 2.10 -3.56 -4.90
C LEU A 61 2.42 -2.11 -5.28
N ARG A 62 2.07 -1.73 -6.50
CA ARG A 62 2.08 -0.34 -6.97
C ARG A 62 0.69 0.06 -7.41
N VAL A 63 0.24 1.25 -7.02
CA VAL A 63 -1.03 1.80 -7.52
C VAL A 63 -0.88 2.17 -8.98
N ARG A 64 -1.79 1.72 -9.84
CA ARG A 64 -1.78 2.07 -11.25
C ARG A 64 -2.09 3.55 -11.43
N ALA A 65 -1.44 4.19 -12.41
CA ALA A 65 -1.63 5.61 -12.69
C ALA A 65 -3.10 5.97 -13.01
N GLU A 66 -3.85 5.06 -13.63
CA GLU A 66 -5.27 5.28 -13.91
C GLU A 66 -6.12 5.33 -12.63
N ALA A 67 -5.88 4.40 -11.71
CA ALA A 67 -6.57 4.39 -10.42
C ALA A 67 -6.26 5.65 -9.61
N LEU A 68 -5.00 6.11 -9.63
CA LEU A 68 -4.61 7.35 -8.99
C LEU A 68 -5.30 8.56 -9.62
N ARG A 69 -5.29 8.69 -10.95
CA ARG A 69 -5.97 9.78 -11.67
C ARG A 69 -7.47 9.82 -11.36
N ARG A 70 -8.13 8.67 -11.31
CA ARG A 70 -9.56 8.59 -10.98
C ARG A 70 -9.84 8.99 -9.54
N ALA A 71 -9.03 8.54 -8.59
CA ALA A 71 -9.14 8.95 -7.19
C ALA A 71 -8.94 10.46 -7.02
N GLU A 72 -7.94 11.05 -7.69
CA GLU A 72 -7.69 12.50 -7.71
C GLU A 72 -8.82 13.28 -8.36
N GLY A 73 -9.43 12.72 -9.41
CA GLY A 73 -10.60 13.28 -10.08
C GLY A 73 -11.92 13.10 -9.32
N GLY A 74 -11.91 12.40 -8.18
CA GLY A 74 -13.09 12.17 -7.35
C GLY A 74 -14.01 11.02 -7.82
N ASP A 75 -13.58 10.20 -8.78
CA ASP A 75 -14.32 9.01 -9.25
C ASP A 75 -14.12 7.84 -8.26
N LEU A 76 -14.59 8.04 -7.02
CA LEU A 76 -14.46 7.08 -5.94
C LEU A 76 -15.34 5.85 -6.15
N ASP A 77 -16.49 6.00 -6.81
CA ASP A 77 -17.39 4.88 -7.11
C ASP A 77 -16.70 3.85 -8.00
N TRP A 78 -16.00 4.28 -9.05
CA TRP A 78 -15.19 3.37 -9.86
C TRP A 78 -14.08 2.71 -9.03
N VAL A 79 -13.34 3.49 -8.23
CA VAL A 79 -12.25 2.95 -7.40
C VAL A 79 -12.73 1.87 -6.44
N LEU A 80 -13.92 2.03 -5.86
CA LEU A 80 -14.51 1.07 -4.92
C LEU A 80 -15.05 -0.19 -5.60
N LEU A 81 -15.45 -0.11 -6.87
CA LEU A 81 -16.01 -1.22 -7.63
C LEU A 81 -15.00 -1.94 -8.54
N ALA A 82 -13.85 -1.32 -8.80
CA ALA A 82 -12.81 -1.85 -9.66
C ALA A 82 -12.18 -3.13 -9.07
N ARG A 83 -11.75 -4.03 -9.96
CA ARG A 83 -11.03 -5.24 -9.55
C ARG A 83 -9.62 -4.86 -9.09
N LEU A 84 -9.03 -5.70 -8.23
CA LEU A 84 -7.69 -5.44 -7.68
C LEU A 84 -6.61 -5.30 -8.77
N ASP A 85 -6.71 -6.04 -9.88
CA ASP A 85 -5.76 -5.97 -10.99
C ASP A 85 -5.91 -4.69 -11.85
N GLU A 86 -7.04 -3.99 -11.74
CA GLU A 86 -7.29 -2.68 -12.35
C GLU A 86 -6.76 -1.53 -11.46
N LEU A 87 -6.71 -1.75 -10.15
CA LEU A 87 -6.21 -0.77 -9.18
C LEU A 87 -4.71 -0.88 -8.95
N PHE A 88 -4.20 -2.10 -8.87
CA PHE A 88 -2.85 -2.40 -8.44
C PHE A 88 -2.10 -3.24 -9.46
N GLU A 89 -0.80 -2.97 -9.56
CA GLU A 89 0.18 -3.81 -10.22
C GLU A 89 0.94 -4.60 -9.14
N LEU A 90 0.99 -5.92 -9.29
CA LEU A 90 1.84 -6.77 -8.45
C LEU A 90 3.28 -6.67 -8.95
N VAL A 91 4.14 -6.00 -8.18
CA VAL A 91 5.56 -5.79 -8.51
C VAL A 91 6.37 -7.01 -8.13
N GLU A 92 6.15 -7.55 -6.92
CA GLU A 92 6.84 -8.73 -6.43
C GLU A 92 5.88 -9.61 -5.63
N ARG A 93 6.04 -10.93 -5.78
CA ARG A 93 5.49 -11.91 -4.85
C ARG A 93 6.51 -13.02 -4.61
N LYS A 94 7.07 -13.04 -3.41
CA LYS A 94 7.96 -14.10 -2.94
C LYS A 94 7.26 -14.90 -1.84
N ARG A 95 7.33 -16.23 -1.91
CA ARG A 95 6.90 -17.10 -0.82
C ARG A 95 8.09 -17.34 0.13
N GLY A 96 7.81 -17.25 1.43
CA GLY A 96 8.74 -17.64 2.51
C GLY A 96 8.70 -19.14 2.75
#